data_AF-A0A535F392-F1
#
_entry.id   AF-A0A535F392-F1
#
_cell.length_a   1.000
_cell.length_b   1.000
_cell.length_c   1.000
_cell.angle_alpha   90.00
_cell.angle_beta   90.00
_cell.angle_gamma   90.00
#
_symmetry.space_group_name_H-M   'P 1'
#
loop_
_entity.id
_entity.type
_entity.pdbx_description
1 polymer ?
#
loop_
_entity_poly.entity_id
_entity_poly.type
_entity_poly.pdbx_seq_one_letter_code
_entity_poly.pdbx_strand_id
1 'polypeptide(L)'
;MVAFTDGACIKNPGGPAGWSAILLAADDITGYIAHENATPIESYGHIPQSATTTNNRAEIAAVLAALCIAPPDFPLKIYSDSEYTIKVAQGTYQMKANPDLWSLYRMLLNRRKVPPVFEWVRGHAGHDLNERADELAGLGAWNGDMNAYHKWQASNTPEAHNVVPAADLYALRQQVQKLKALFDSLDPNNSRVSPQERQFIEDMAKRLQKNNFSPTPKQSNWVKGLVAKYKV
;
A
#
# COMPACT_ATOMS: atom_id res chain seq x y z
N MET A 1 9.30 -6.73 -20.59
CA MET A 1 9.85 -6.83 -19.23
C MET A 1 8.73 -6.81 -18.22
N VAL A 2 9.00 -7.34 -17.04
CA VAL A 2 8.10 -7.37 -15.89
C VAL A 2 8.76 -6.64 -14.73
N ALA A 3 8.02 -5.80 -14.02
CA ALA A 3 8.50 -5.06 -12.87
C ALA A 3 7.58 -5.29 -11.65
N PHE A 4 8.16 -5.32 -10.46
CA PHE A 4 7.48 -5.29 -9.17
C PHE A 4 7.93 -4.03 -8.45
N THR A 5 6.99 -3.22 -7.97
CA THR A 5 7.29 -1.91 -7.39
C THR A 5 6.58 -1.72 -6.08
N ASP A 6 7.31 -1.21 -5.08
CA ASP A 6 6.77 -0.87 -3.78
C ASP A 6 7.37 0.41 -3.19
N GLY A 7 6.66 1.02 -2.25
CA GLY A 7 7.06 2.21 -1.53
C GLY A 7 6.67 2.14 -0.06
N ALA A 8 7.65 2.40 0.82
CA ALA A 8 7.48 2.38 2.27
C ALA A 8 7.79 3.74 2.89
N CYS A 9 7.00 4.17 3.87
CA CYS A 9 7.25 5.38 4.65
C CYS A 9 7.20 5.08 6.14
N ILE A 10 8.32 5.30 6.84
CA ILE A 10 8.48 4.95 8.27
C ILE A 10 7.48 5.70 9.16
N LYS A 11 7.06 6.90 8.73
CA LYS A 11 6.01 7.68 9.38
C LYS A 11 5.23 8.45 8.33
N ASN A 12 3.95 8.14 8.15
CA ASN A 12 3.14 8.73 7.09
C ASN A 12 2.13 9.77 7.64
N PRO A 13 2.24 11.07 7.33
CA PRO A 13 3.32 11.76 6.60
C PRO A 13 4.50 12.13 7.51
N GLY A 14 5.60 12.57 6.89
CA GLY A 14 6.68 13.29 7.59
C GLY A 14 7.97 12.50 7.81
N GLY A 15 7.90 11.17 7.79
CA GLY A 15 9.05 10.29 7.99
C GLY A 15 9.91 10.13 6.74
N PRO A 16 11.11 9.53 6.90
CA PRO A 16 11.85 9.03 5.76
C PRO A 16 11.05 7.94 5.05
N ALA A 17 11.28 7.82 3.74
CA ALA A 17 10.62 6.84 2.91
C ALA A 17 11.60 6.19 1.94
N GLY A 18 11.23 5.05 1.38
CA GLY A 18 12.02 4.35 0.38
C GLY A 18 11.13 3.78 -0.70
N TRP A 19 11.69 3.65 -1.89
CA TRP A 19 11.05 3.04 -3.05
C TRP A 19 11.89 1.86 -3.51
N SER A 20 11.26 0.91 -4.19
CA SER A 20 11.93 -0.19 -4.83
C SER A 20 11.33 -0.53 -6.19
N ALA A 21 12.15 -1.05 -7.09
CA ALA A 21 11.73 -1.63 -8.35
C ALA A 21 12.59 -2.86 -8.64
N ILE A 22 11.94 -4.01 -8.81
CA ILE A 22 12.58 -5.27 -9.23
C ILE A 22 12.14 -5.55 -10.66
N LEU A 23 13.07 -5.70 -11.60
CA LEU A 23 12.76 -5.92 -13.01
C LEU A 23 13.34 -7.24 -13.50
N LEU A 24 12.54 -7.98 -14.28
CA LEU A 24 12.90 -9.24 -14.91
C LEU A 24 12.63 -9.18 -16.42
N ALA A 25 13.39 -9.97 -17.19
CA ALA A 25 13.01 -10.27 -18.55
C ALA A 25 11.65 -10.99 -18.56
N ALA A 26 10.87 -10.82 -19.63
CA ALA A 26 9.55 -11.46 -19.70
C ALA A 26 9.65 -13.00 -19.71
N ASP A 27 10.74 -13.53 -20.25
CA ASP A 27 10.97 -14.98 -20.36
C ASP A 27 11.48 -15.60 -19.05
N ASP A 28 11.92 -14.78 -18.09
CA ASP A 28 12.45 -15.23 -16.80
C ASP A 28 11.37 -15.40 -15.71
N ILE A 29 10.09 -15.19 -16.07
CA ILE A 29 8.98 -15.20 -15.11
C ILE A 29 7.71 -15.78 -15.72
N THR A 30 6.96 -16.55 -14.93
CA THR A 30 5.62 -17.02 -15.28
C THR A 30 4.63 -16.61 -14.20
N GLY A 31 3.70 -15.71 -14.56
CA GLY A 31 2.80 -15.09 -13.58
C GLY A 31 3.59 -14.20 -12.60
N TYR A 32 3.72 -14.67 -11.36
CA TYR A 32 4.47 -14.02 -10.28
C TYR A 32 5.73 -14.79 -9.84
N ILE A 33 6.01 -15.92 -10.49
CA ILE A 33 7.07 -16.85 -10.07
C ILE A 33 8.26 -16.68 -11.01
N ALA A 34 9.38 -16.18 -10.47
CA ALA A 34 10.64 -16.13 -11.19
C ALA A 34 11.16 -17.54 -11.46
N HIS A 35 11.78 -17.75 -12.62
CA HIS A 35 12.47 -19.00 -12.93
C HIS A 35 13.78 -19.10 -12.15
N GLU A 36 14.28 -20.31 -11.93
CA GLU A 36 15.47 -20.57 -11.10
C GLU A 36 16.73 -19.80 -11.56
N ASN A 37 16.89 -19.59 -12.86
CA ASN A 37 18.03 -18.88 -13.45
C ASN A 37 17.75 -17.40 -13.75
N ALA A 38 16.61 -16.87 -13.29
CA ALA A 38 16.27 -15.47 -13.49
C ALA A 38 17.29 -14.56 -12.78
N THR A 39 17.73 -13.51 -13.47
CA THR A 39 18.62 -12.50 -12.88
C THR A 39 17.88 -11.17 -12.74
N PRO A 40 17.12 -10.97 -11.65
CA PRO A 40 16.38 -9.73 -11.47
C PRO A 40 17.33 -8.55 -11.27
N ILE A 41 16.94 -7.40 -11.83
CA ILE A 41 17.54 -6.11 -11.49
C ILE A 41 16.78 -5.57 -10.28
N GLU A 42 17.40 -5.60 -9.11
CA GLU A 42 16.88 -4.98 -7.89
C GLU A 42 17.41 -3.54 -7.77
N SER A 43 16.51 -2.58 -7.62
CA SER A 43 16.85 -1.18 -7.38
C SER A 43 15.99 -0.62 -6.27
N TYR A 44 16.59 0.16 -5.39
CA TYR A 44 15.89 0.85 -4.31
C TYR A 44 16.57 2.18 -4.01
N GLY A 45 15.85 3.07 -3.33
CA GLY A 45 16.40 4.37 -2.98
C GLY A 45 15.70 5.05 -1.82
N HIS A 46 16.39 6.06 -1.29
CA HIS A 46 15.96 6.82 -0.13
C HIS A 46 15.26 8.13 -0.52
N ILE A 47 14.18 8.44 0.18
CA ILE A 47 13.50 9.74 0.18
C ILE A 47 13.66 10.32 1.59
N PRO A 48 14.42 11.42 1.74
CA PRO A 48 14.61 12.06 3.03
C PRO A 48 13.29 12.44 3.70
N GLN A 49 13.32 12.51 5.03
CA GLN A 49 12.19 13.00 5.80
C GLN A 49 11.83 14.44 5.40
N SER A 50 10.54 14.68 5.21
CA SER A 50 9.98 16.00 4.91
C SER A 50 8.51 15.99 5.27
N ALA A 51 7.94 17.14 5.61
CA ALA A 51 6.52 17.30 5.90
C ALA A 51 5.60 16.80 4.76
N THR A 52 6.14 16.74 3.53
CA THR A 52 5.42 16.26 2.35
C THR A 52 5.70 14.80 2.00
N THR A 53 6.67 14.13 2.64
CA THR A 53 6.98 12.71 2.40
C THR A 53 5.83 11.84 2.91
N THR A 54 5.37 10.93 2.06
CA THR A 54 4.23 10.03 2.31
C THR A 54 4.47 8.69 1.63
N ASN A 55 3.70 7.66 2.02
CA ASN A 55 3.73 6.38 1.34
C ASN A 55 3.42 6.51 -0.16
N ASN A 56 2.36 7.27 -0.50
CA ASN A 56 1.98 7.49 -1.90
C ASN A 56 3.11 8.10 -2.74
N ARG A 57 3.94 9.00 -2.17
CA ARG A 57 5.09 9.54 -2.91
C ARG A 57 6.16 8.48 -3.17
N ALA A 58 6.39 7.59 -2.21
CA ALA A 58 7.30 6.47 -2.35
C ALA A 58 6.80 5.47 -3.40
N GLU A 59 5.52 5.11 -3.37
CA GLU A 59 4.89 4.22 -4.36
C GLU A 59 4.96 4.81 -5.79
N ILE A 60 4.72 6.12 -5.95
CA ILE A 60 4.86 6.77 -7.26
C ILE A 60 6.35 6.77 -7.68
N ALA A 61 7.28 7.04 -6.76
CA ALA A 61 8.71 7.01 -7.06
C ALA A 61 9.17 5.61 -7.52
N ALA A 62 8.61 4.55 -6.95
CA ALA A 62 8.85 3.16 -7.35
C ALA A 62 8.44 2.90 -8.82
N VAL A 63 7.25 3.39 -9.22
CA VAL A 63 6.79 3.34 -10.61
C VAL A 63 7.71 4.16 -11.53
N LEU A 64 8.13 5.35 -11.11
CA LEU A 64 9.09 6.18 -11.88
C LEU A 64 10.42 5.46 -12.07
N ALA A 65 10.94 4.78 -11.03
CA ALA A 65 12.16 3.99 -11.11
C ALA A 65 12.03 2.85 -12.13
N ALA A 66 10.92 2.09 -12.07
CA ALA A 66 10.65 1.04 -13.06
C ALA A 66 10.60 1.59 -14.50
N LEU A 67 9.99 2.76 -14.72
CA LEU A 67 9.95 3.40 -16.02
C LEU A 67 11.31 3.90 -16.51
N CYS A 68 12.19 4.33 -15.61
CA CYS A 68 13.55 4.77 -15.92
C CYS A 68 14.48 3.60 -16.24
N ILE A 69 14.38 2.50 -15.50
CA ILE A 69 15.22 1.30 -15.69
C ILE A 69 14.76 0.55 -16.94
N ALA A 70 13.44 0.46 -17.16
CA ALA A 70 12.90 -0.28 -18.30
C ALA A 70 13.19 0.41 -19.63
N PRO A 71 13.86 -0.25 -20.59
CA PRO A 71 14.08 0.31 -21.91
C PRO A 71 12.76 0.76 -22.56
N PRO A 72 12.69 1.99 -23.11
CA PRO A 72 11.43 2.60 -23.56
C PRO A 72 10.82 1.92 -24.79
N ASP A 73 11.62 1.18 -25.55
CA ASP A 73 11.20 0.46 -26.75
C ASP A 73 10.49 -0.87 -26.45
N PHE A 74 10.58 -1.37 -25.21
CA PHE A 74 10.04 -2.68 -24.84
C PHE A 74 8.74 -2.55 -24.04
N PRO A 75 7.79 -3.49 -24.19
CA PRO A 75 6.62 -3.58 -23.32
C PRO A 75 7.03 -3.74 -21.86
N LEU A 76 6.30 -3.08 -20.97
CA LEU A 76 6.51 -3.14 -19.53
C LEU A 76 5.20 -3.50 -18.84
N LYS A 77 5.22 -4.59 -18.06
CA LYS A 77 4.16 -4.92 -17.10
C LYS A 77 4.64 -4.56 -15.71
N ILE A 78 3.85 -3.83 -14.93
CA ILE A 78 4.17 -3.40 -13.57
C ILE A 78 3.16 -4.01 -12.61
N TYR A 79 3.66 -4.78 -11.64
CA TYR A 79 2.94 -5.27 -10.48
C TYR A 79 3.19 -4.33 -9.30
N SER A 80 2.12 -3.96 -8.60
CA SER A 80 2.18 -3.18 -7.36
C SER A 80 0.93 -3.44 -6.54
N ASP A 81 1.02 -3.35 -5.23
CA ASP A 81 -0.12 -3.39 -4.32
C ASP A 81 -0.73 -2.01 -4.03
N SER A 82 -0.09 -0.93 -4.53
CA SER A 82 -0.62 0.43 -4.46
C SER A 82 -1.78 0.63 -5.44
N GLU A 83 -2.99 0.28 -4.98
CA GLU A 83 -4.23 0.47 -5.74
C GLU A 83 -4.42 1.94 -6.17
N TYR A 84 -4.06 2.90 -5.29
CA TYR A 84 -4.16 4.32 -5.60
C TYR A 84 -3.22 4.71 -6.74
N THR A 85 -1.95 4.36 -6.65
CA THR A 85 -0.95 4.70 -7.66
C THR A 85 -1.31 4.08 -9.01
N ILE A 86 -1.73 2.82 -9.03
CA ILE A 86 -2.20 2.14 -10.25
C ILE A 86 -3.38 2.87 -10.87
N LYS A 87 -4.43 3.19 -10.09
CA LYS A 87 -5.62 3.85 -10.62
C LYS A 87 -5.34 5.25 -11.16
N VAL A 88 -4.42 6.00 -10.55
CA VAL A 88 -4.01 7.31 -11.08
C VAL A 88 -3.14 7.14 -12.34
N ALA A 89 -2.21 6.20 -12.35
CA ALA A 89 -1.32 5.92 -13.47
C ALA A 89 -2.08 5.45 -14.73
N GLN A 90 -3.15 4.69 -14.54
CA GLN A 90 -4.08 4.23 -15.60
C GLN A 90 -5.11 5.29 -16.02
N GLY A 91 -5.14 6.46 -15.36
CA GLY A 91 -6.11 7.52 -15.66
C GLY A 91 -7.53 7.26 -15.13
N THR A 92 -7.73 6.24 -14.30
CA THR A 92 -9.02 6.02 -13.60
C THR A 92 -9.27 7.15 -12.59
N TYR A 93 -8.23 7.60 -11.91
CA TYR A 93 -8.27 8.75 -11.00
C TYR A 93 -7.47 9.93 -11.54
N GLN A 94 -7.89 11.14 -11.19
CA GLN A 94 -7.19 12.36 -11.58
C GLN A 94 -5.90 12.55 -10.76
N MET A 95 -4.84 13.02 -11.43
CA MET A 95 -3.54 13.38 -10.84
C MET A 95 -3.63 14.69 -10.02
N LYS A 96 -4.40 14.71 -8.93
CA LYS A 96 -4.60 15.90 -8.09
C LYS A 96 -3.51 16.10 -7.05
N ALA A 97 -3.05 15.01 -6.42
CA ALA A 97 -1.99 15.03 -5.41
C ALA A 97 -0.66 14.59 -6.03
N ASN A 98 0.47 15.07 -5.50
CA ASN A 98 1.82 14.80 -6.00
C ASN A 98 2.04 15.19 -7.48
N PRO A 99 1.62 16.40 -7.92
CA PRO A 99 1.70 16.81 -9.33
C PRO A 99 3.13 16.85 -9.87
N ASP A 100 4.10 17.08 -9.00
CA ASP A 100 5.53 17.05 -9.29
C ASP A 100 5.97 15.67 -9.81
N LEU A 101 5.56 14.58 -9.13
CA LEU A 101 5.89 13.22 -9.54
C LEU A 101 5.10 12.78 -10.78
N TRP A 102 3.81 13.17 -10.86
CA TRP A 102 2.99 12.83 -12.02
C TRP A 102 3.41 13.56 -13.30
N SER A 103 4.02 14.74 -13.17
CA SER A 103 4.66 15.41 -14.30
C SER A 103 5.81 14.58 -14.87
N LEU A 104 6.69 14.07 -13.99
CA LEU A 104 7.78 13.17 -14.39
C LEU A 104 7.25 11.88 -15.02
N TYR A 105 6.19 11.29 -14.45
CA TYR A 105 5.53 10.11 -15.00
C TYR A 105 5.07 10.34 -16.45
N ARG A 106 4.40 11.47 -16.72
CA ARG A 106 3.98 11.84 -18.08
C ARG A 106 5.16 12.01 -19.04
N MET A 107 6.25 12.63 -18.58
CA MET A 107 7.47 12.77 -19.39
C MET A 107 8.07 11.41 -19.76
N LEU A 108 8.12 10.47 -18.80
CA LEU A 108 8.64 9.12 -19.04
C LEU A 108 7.71 8.31 -19.95
N LEU A 109 6.39 8.40 -19.75
CA LEU A 109 5.41 7.75 -20.62
C LEU A 109 5.57 8.19 -22.09
N ASN A 110 5.73 9.50 -22.33
CA ASN A 110 5.88 10.04 -23.69
C ASN A 110 7.13 9.54 -24.42
N ARG A 111 8.12 8.99 -23.70
CA ARG A 111 9.32 8.40 -24.30
C ARG A 111 9.13 6.95 -24.72
N ARG A 112 8.09 6.28 -24.23
CA ARG A 112 7.85 4.85 -24.51
C ARG A 112 7.03 4.68 -25.77
N LYS A 113 7.34 3.62 -26.54
CA LYS A 113 6.53 3.24 -27.72
C LYS A 113 5.16 2.68 -27.34
N VAL A 114 5.10 1.98 -26.21
CA VAL A 114 3.88 1.34 -25.69
C VAL A 114 3.72 1.74 -24.22
N PRO A 115 2.52 2.15 -23.77
CA PRO A 115 2.28 2.44 -22.37
C PRO A 115 2.44 1.17 -21.51
N PRO A 116 2.88 1.31 -20.25
CA PRO A 116 2.98 0.18 -19.33
C PRO A 116 1.59 -0.39 -19.01
N VAL A 117 1.53 -1.70 -18.82
CA VAL A 117 0.35 -2.39 -18.28
C VAL A 117 0.53 -2.53 -16.78
N PHE A 118 -0.46 -2.10 -16.00
CA PHE A 118 -0.45 -2.26 -14.55
C PHE A 118 -1.34 -3.42 -14.13
N GLU A 119 -0.88 -4.18 -13.16
CA GLU A 119 -1.67 -5.21 -12.50
C GLU A 119 -1.56 -5.02 -10.98
N TRP A 120 -2.71 -4.90 -10.34
CA TRP A 120 -2.77 -4.81 -8.89
C TRP A 120 -2.58 -6.20 -8.29
N VAL A 121 -1.62 -6.32 -7.38
CA VAL A 121 -1.42 -7.52 -6.58
C VAL A 121 -1.79 -7.23 -5.14
N ARG A 122 -2.15 -8.29 -4.41
CA ARG A 122 -2.41 -8.14 -2.99
C ARG A 122 -1.07 -8.16 -2.25
N GLY A 123 -0.80 -7.14 -1.43
CA GLY A 123 0.36 -7.13 -0.52
C GLY A 123 0.29 -8.28 0.49
N HIS A 124 1.46 -8.81 0.86
CA HIS A 124 1.64 -9.92 1.81
C HIS A 124 0.76 -11.16 1.55
N ALA A 125 0.64 -11.54 0.28
CA ALA A 125 -0.18 -12.67 -0.15
C ALA A 125 0.62 -13.91 -0.58
N GLY A 126 1.92 -13.99 -0.24
CA GLY A 126 2.82 -15.06 -0.69
C GLY A 126 3.34 -14.80 -2.11
N HIS A 127 3.55 -13.53 -2.45
CA HIS A 127 4.12 -13.14 -3.75
C HIS A 127 5.57 -12.74 -3.54
N ASP A 128 6.50 -13.68 -3.68
CA ASP A 128 7.92 -13.52 -3.32
C ASP A 128 8.55 -12.24 -3.87
N LEU A 129 8.30 -11.89 -5.13
CA LEU A 129 8.84 -10.67 -5.74
C LEU A 129 8.19 -9.38 -5.24
N ASN A 130 6.92 -9.41 -4.84
CA ASN A 130 6.27 -8.26 -4.22
C ASN A 130 6.74 -8.08 -2.77
N GLU A 131 6.87 -9.17 -2.03
CA GLU A 131 7.41 -9.15 -0.67
C GLU A 131 8.87 -8.70 -0.66
N ARG A 132 9.66 -9.13 -1.66
CA ARG A 132 11.01 -8.63 -1.87
C ARG A 132 11.03 -7.13 -2.21
N ALA A 133 10.06 -6.64 -2.99
CA ALA A 133 9.95 -5.21 -3.27
C ALA A 133 9.62 -4.40 -2.00
N ASP A 134 8.69 -4.87 -1.16
CA ASP A 134 8.39 -4.29 0.16
C ASP A 134 9.65 -4.21 1.03
N GLU A 135 10.40 -5.32 1.12
CA GLU A 135 11.65 -5.38 1.88
C GLU A 135 12.66 -4.32 1.42
N LEU A 136 12.88 -4.22 0.11
CA LEU A 136 13.81 -3.26 -0.49
C LEU A 136 13.34 -1.81 -0.30
N ALA A 137 12.03 -1.56 -0.35
CA ALA A 137 11.46 -0.24 -0.10
C ALA A 137 11.64 0.15 1.37
N GLY A 138 11.38 -0.79 2.30
CA GLY A 138 11.65 -0.63 3.73
C GLY A 138 13.13 -0.33 4.00
N LEU A 139 14.03 -1.09 3.38
CA LEU A 139 15.48 -0.84 3.46
C LEU A 139 15.86 0.55 2.89
N GLY A 140 15.26 0.95 1.77
CA GLY A 140 15.43 2.27 1.18
C GLY A 140 15.01 3.40 2.13
N ALA A 141 13.96 3.19 2.93
CA ALA A 141 13.52 4.15 3.93
C ALA A 141 14.56 4.38 5.03
N TRP A 142 15.40 3.37 5.30
CA TRP A 142 16.55 3.44 6.20
C TRP A 142 17.87 3.76 5.47
N ASN A 143 17.80 4.26 4.23
CA ASN A 143 18.97 4.61 3.42
C ASN A 143 19.99 3.46 3.29
N GLY A 144 19.50 2.22 3.24
CA GLY A 144 20.35 1.03 3.14
C GLY A 144 20.90 0.51 4.48
N ASP A 145 20.56 1.13 5.62
CA ASP A 145 20.97 0.62 6.93
C ASP A 145 20.15 -0.62 7.33
N MET A 146 20.66 -1.80 6.98
CA MET A 146 20.06 -3.09 7.32
C MET A 146 19.86 -3.29 8.82
N ASN A 147 20.77 -2.76 9.66
CA ASN A 147 20.66 -2.92 11.11
C ASN A 147 19.53 -2.08 11.67
N ALA A 148 19.39 -0.83 11.21
CA ALA A 148 18.28 0.03 11.59
C ALA A 148 16.95 -0.53 11.07
N TYR A 149 16.92 -1.03 9.84
CA TYR A 149 15.75 -1.68 9.24
C TYR A 149 15.28 -2.89 10.06
N HIS A 150 16.16 -3.84 10.39
CA HIS A 150 15.80 -5.00 11.20
C HIS A 150 15.33 -4.63 12.62
N LYS A 151 15.98 -3.63 13.25
CA LYS A 151 15.52 -3.11 14.55
C LYS A 151 14.13 -2.52 14.47
N TRP A 152 13.82 -1.82 13.38
CA TRP A 152 12.50 -1.25 13.13
C TRP A 152 11.46 -2.34 12.86
N GLN A 153 11.75 -3.34 12.03
CA GLN A 153 10.86 -4.49 11.80
C GLN A 153 10.54 -5.26 13.08
N ALA A 154 11.50 -5.37 14.00
CA ALA A 154 11.31 -6.00 15.31
C ALA A 154 10.59 -5.10 16.34
N SER A 155 10.30 -3.84 15.98
CA SER A 155 9.65 -2.88 16.87
C SER A 155 8.13 -2.97 16.78
N ASN A 156 7.43 -2.68 17.88
CA ASN A 156 5.96 -2.64 17.93
C ASN A 156 5.33 -1.43 17.21
N THR A 157 6.03 -0.79 16.26
CA THR A 157 5.43 0.34 15.53
C THR A 157 4.37 -0.19 14.56
N PRO A 158 3.18 0.44 14.48
CA PRO A 158 2.12 0.00 13.57
C PRO A 158 2.59 -0.13 12.12
N GLU A 159 3.49 0.75 11.69
CA GLU A 159 4.06 0.78 10.34
C GLU A 159 5.04 -0.39 10.06
N ALA A 160 5.72 -0.91 11.08
CA ALA A 160 6.63 -2.06 10.96
C ALA A 160 5.90 -3.41 10.86
N HIS A 161 4.66 -3.44 11.34
CA HIS A 161 3.82 -4.61 11.37
C HIS A 161 2.56 -4.34 10.54
N ASN A 162 2.71 -3.88 9.30
CA ASN A 162 1.64 -3.61 8.32
C ASN A 162 0.80 -4.87 7.94
N VAL A 163 0.54 -5.76 8.90
CA VAL A 163 -0.30 -6.93 8.83
C VAL A 163 -1.32 -6.79 9.97
N VAL A 164 -2.48 -6.23 9.66
CA VAL A 164 -3.70 -6.85 10.20
C VAL A 164 -3.88 -8.08 9.33
N PRO A 165 -3.72 -9.31 9.86
CA PRO A 165 -3.89 -10.53 9.08
C PRO A 165 -5.16 -10.44 8.24
N ALA A 166 -5.15 -10.91 6.99
CA ALA A 166 -6.32 -10.83 6.11
C ALA A 166 -7.60 -11.38 6.79
N ALA A 167 -7.44 -12.39 7.66
CA ALA A 167 -8.49 -12.93 8.51
C ALA A 167 -8.99 -11.94 9.58
N ASP A 168 -8.09 -11.20 10.23
CA ASP A 168 -8.44 -10.20 11.25
C ASP A 168 -9.13 -8.98 10.63
N LEU A 169 -8.72 -8.56 9.44
CA LEU A 169 -9.38 -7.46 8.73
C LEU A 169 -10.78 -7.89 8.26
N TYR A 170 -10.91 -9.13 7.80
CA TYR A 170 -12.21 -9.71 7.45
C TYR A 170 -13.12 -9.82 8.68
N ALA A 171 -12.61 -10.34 9.80
CA ALA A 171 -13.34 -10.43 11.06
C ALA A 171 -13.78 -9.04 11.56
N LEU A 172 -12.89 -8.05 11.48
CA LEU A 172 -13.19 -6.67 11.85
C LEU A 172 -14.25 -6.05 10.93
N ARG A 173 -14.19 -6.30 9.62
CA ARG A 173 -15.24 -5.89 8.67
C ARG A 173 -16.60 -6.47 9.05
N GLN A 174 -16.67 -7.76 9.38
CA GLN A 174 -17.91 -8.41 9.82
C GLN A 174 -18.45 -7.79 11.11
N GLN A 175 -17.58 -7.56 12.10
CA GLN A 175 -17.95 -6.91 13.36
C GLN A 175 -18.50 -5.49 13.15
N VAL A 176 -17.85 -4.69 12.33
CA VAL A 176 -18.30 -3.32 12.01
C VAL A 176 -19.64 -3.33 11.27
N GLN A 177 -19.85 -4.25 10.31
CA GLN A 177 -21.12 -4.37 9.58
C GLN A 177 -22.27 -4.77 10.50
N LYS A 178 -22.04 -5.73 11.41
CA LYS A 178 -23.02 -6.13 12.42
C LYS A 178 -23.41 -4.99 13.36
N LEU A 179 -22.43 -4.25 13.88
CA LEU A 179 -22.67 -3.08 14.72
C LEU A 179 -23.42 -1.99 13.95
N LYS A 180 -23.07 -1.75 12.68
CA LYS A 180 -23.76 -0.78 11.83
C LYS A 180 -25.22 -1.17 11.64
N ALA A 181 -25.48 -2.42 11.26
CA ALA A 181 -26.85 -2.92 11.09
C ALA A 181 -27.68 -2.81 12.37
N LEU A 182 -27.09 -3.12 13.53
CA LEU A 182 -27.73 -2.92 14.82
C LEU A 182 -28.06 -1.43 15.04
N PHE A 183 -27.09 -0.53 14.84
CA PHE A 183 -27.29 0.90 15.10
C PHE A 183 -28.30 1.53 14.15
N ASP A 184 -28.31 1.12 12.88
CA ASP A 184 -29.28 1.57 11.87
C ASP A 184 -30.70 1.08 12.18
N SER A 185 -30.85 -0.07 12.86
CA SER A 185 -32.16 -0.60 13.29
C SER A 185 -32.75 0.13 14.50
N LEU A 186 -31.94 0.87 15.25
CA LEU A 186 -32.37 1.62 16.43
C LEU A 186 -32.78 3.03 16.04
N ASP A 187 -33.88 3.53 16.64
CA ASP A 187 -34.33 4.91 16.52
C ASP A 187 -33.13 5.89 16.66
N PRO A 188 -32.97 6.88 15.77
CA PRO A 188 -31.90 7.88 15.87
C PRO A 188 -31.79 8.57 17.25
N ASN A 189 -32.90 8.73 17.96
CA ASN A 189 -32.97 9.32 19.30
C ASN A 189 -32.79 8.29 20.43
N ASN A 190 -32.49 7.03 20.11
CA ASN A 190 -32.29 5.98 21.10
C ASN A 190 -31.02 6.25 21.93
N SER A 191 -31.21 6.38 23.25
CA SER A 191 -30.14 6.67 24.22
C SER A 191 -29.17 5.51 24.48
N ARG A 192 -29.45 4.31 23.96
CA ARG A 192 -28.64 3.09 24.15
C ARG A 192 -27.30 3.15 23.41
N VAL A 193 -27.23 3.92 22.31
CA VAL A 193 -26.01 4.11 21.50
C VAL A 193 -25.67 5.58 21.45
N SER A 194 -24.45 5.95 21.85
CA SER A 194 -24.06 7.37 21.85
C SER A 194 -23.86 7.90 20.41
N PRO A 195 -24.03 9.22 20.18
CA PRO A 195 -23.72 9.82 18.88
C PRO A 195 -22.28 9.57 18.43
N GLN A 196 -21.33 9.52 19.37
CA GLN A 196 -19.93 9.23 19.09
C GLN A 196 -19.71 7.78 18.60
N GLU A 197 -20.41 6.81 19.20
CA GLU A 197 -20.35 5.41 18.78
C GLU A 197 -20.96 5.22 17.38
N ARG A 198 -22.09 5.89 17.09
CA ARG A 198 -22.70 5.88 15.76
C ARG A 198 -21.75 6.46 14.71
N GLN A 199 -21.24 7.66 14.95
CA GLN A 199 -20.33 8.34 14.03
C GLN A 199 -19.08 7.50 13.75
N PHE A 200 -18.54 6.85 14.78
CA PHE A 200 -17.37 6.02 14.59
C PHE A 200 -17.62 4.77 13.75
N ILE A 201 -18.70 4.03 14.02
CA ILE A 201 -19.02 2.83 13.25
C ILE A 201 -19.36 3.19 11.80
N GLU A 202 -20.04 4.31 11.58
CA GLU A 202 -20.29 4.89 10.26
C GLU A 202 -18.99 5.18 9.50
N ASP A 203 -18.03 5.86 10.15
CA ASP A 203 -16.73 6.20 9.55
C ASP A 203 -15.86 4.96 9.33
N MET A 204 -15.85 4.02 10.27
CA MET A 204 -15.13 2.76 10.15
C MET A 204 -15.68 1.91 9.00
N ALA A 205 -17.01 1.84 8.85
CA ALA A 205 -17.63 1.11 7.75
C ALA A 205 -17.22 1.68 6.38
N LYS A 206 -17.22 3.01 6.24
CA LYS A 206 -16.79 3.71 5.02
C LYS A 206 -15.30 3.50 4.73
N ARG A 207 -14.46 3.53 5.75
CA ARG A 207 -13.01 3.40 5.59
C ARG A 207 -12.61 1.97 5.30
N LEU A 208 -13.21 0.97 5.95
CA LEU A 208 -12.91 -0.45 5.75
C LEU A 208 -13.35 -0.99 4.38
N GLN A 209 -14.23 -0.29 3.67
CA GLN A 209 -14.55 -0.54 2.27
C GLN A 209 -13.40 -0.17 1.31
N LYS A 210 -12.46 0.66 1.76
CA LYS A 210 -11.26 1.03 0.99
C LYS A 210 -10.15 0.04 1.33
N ASN A 211 -9.52 -0.56 0.32
CA ASN A 211 -8.47 -1.57 0.54
C ASN A 211 -7.19 -0.99 1.15
N ASN A 212 -7.02 0.33 1.15
CA ASN A 212 -5.85 1.03 1.68
C ASN A 212 -6.02 1.52 3.13
N PHE A 213 -7.11 1.17 3.81
CA PHE A 213 -7.30 1.54 5.20
C PHE A 213 -6.86 0.41 6.14
N SER A 214 -5.73 0.64 6.82
CA SER A 214 -5.32 -0.17 7.97
C SER A 214 -5.79 0.49 9.28
N PRO A 215 -6.68 -0.14 10.05
CA PRO A 215 -7.15 0.40 11.32
C PRO A 215 -6.07 0.29 12.40
N THR A 216 -5.88 1.36 13.17
CA THR A 216 -4.92 1.35 14.28
C THR A 216 -5.35 0.36 15.38
N PRO A 217 -4.43 -0.15 16.21
CA PRO A 217 -4.78 -1.04 17.33
C PRO A 217 -5.86 -0.44 18.26
N LYS A 218 -5.83 0.88 18.46
CA LYS A 218 -6.84 1.60 19.24
C LYS A 218 -8.23 1.53 18.60
N GLN A 219 -8.32 1.69 17.28
CA GLN A 219 -9.60 1.59 16.55
C GLN A 219 -10.14 0.16 16.58
N SER A 220 -9.29 -0.83 16.33
CA SER A 220 -9.66 -2.26 16.38
C SER A 220 -10.12 -2.69 17.78
N ASN A 221 -9.41 -2.27 18.83
CA ASN A 221 -9.81 -2.55 20.21
C ASN A 221 -11.12 -1.86 20.60
N TRP A 222 -11.39 -0.68 20.05
CA TRP A 222 -12.65 -0.01 20.32
C TRP A 222 -13.84 -0.72 19.67
N VAL A 223 -13.70 -1.22 18.43
CA VAL A 223 -14.70 -2.09 17.80
C VAL A 223 -14.95 -3.33 18.64
N LYS A 224 -13.91 -4.03 19.12
CA LYS A 224 -14.04 -5.20 20.01
C LYS A 224 -14.80 -4.86 21.30
N GLY A 225 -14.53 -3.69 21.89
CA GLY A 225 -15.26 -3.21 23.07
C GLY A 225 -16.74 -2.98 22.80
N LEU A 226 -17.10 -2.42 21.63
CA LEU A 226 -18.50 -2.22 21.24
C LEU A 226 -19.21 -3.54 20.93
N VAL A 227 -18.54 -4.47 20.25
CA VAL A 227 -19.03 -5.85 20.02
C VAL A 227 -19.40 -6.50 21.35
N ALA A 228 -18.52 -6.42 22.35
CA ALA A 228 -18.80 -6.95 23.69
C ALA A 228 -19.95 -6.22 24.40
N LYS A 229 -19.98 -4.87 24.32
CA LYS A 229 -21.03 -4.03 24.92
C LYS A 229 -22.43 -4.37 24.37
N TYR A 230 -22.53 -4.57 23.07
CA TYR A 230 -23.81 -4.79 22.39
C TYR A 230 -24.13 -6.27 22.11
N LYS A 231 -23.19 -7.19 22.37
CA LYS A 231 -23.30 -8.64 22.20
C LYS A 231 -23.65 -9.06 20.76
N VAL A 232 -22.88 -8.59 19.78
CA VAL A 232 -23.12 -8.80 18.32
C VAL A 232 -22.05 -9.66 17.65
#